data_AF-A0A2S4VZU8-F1
#
_entry.id   AF-A0A2S4VZU8-F1
#
_cell.length_a   1.000
_cell.length_b   1.000
_cell.length_c   1.000
_cell.angle_alpha   90.00
_cell.angle_beta   90.00
_cell.angle_gamma   90.00
#
_symmetry.space_group_name_H-M   'P 1'
#
loop_
_entity.id
_entity.type
_entity.pdbx_description
1 polymer ?
#
loop_
_entity_poly.entity_id
_entity_poly.type
_entity_poly.pdbx_seq_one_letter_code
_entity_poly.pdbx_strand_id
1 'polypeptide(L)'
;MDKSAPLVDRVIYVCDLIQDLDMTPKEFINSFLEIKNSNLKLRRSYWSIPRGWPSTFALVDAIRGELLRTAEGSLQWSNYIRDQAIIILRSQNPISGIHPNGAYISSAAITPAIFDADSKDRHREKLTVQEMPFLYQMVFGMLSSALDVDHGDAEEPQPKPLHLSRALSRHLRKS
;
A
#
# COMPACT_ATOMS: atom_id res chain seq x y z
N MET A 1 -33.45 11.39 17.24
CA MET A 1 -33.06 9.99 16.94
C MET A 1 -32.63 9.29 18.23
N ASP A 2 -33.18 8.11 18.53
CA ASP A 2 -32.75 7.30 19.68
C ASP A 2 -31.35 6.69 19.44
N LYS A 3 -30.50 6.64 20.47
CA LYS A 3 -29.17 6.02 20.40
C LYS A 3 -29.24 4.50 20.21
N SER A 4 -30.35 3.87 20.60
CA SER A 4 -30.59 2.43 20.45
C SER A 4 -30.95 2.00 19.01
N ALA A 5 -31.25 2.97 18.14
CA ALA A 5 -31.67 2.70 16.76
C ALA A 5 -30.55 1.99 15.95
N PRO A 6 -30.94 1.17 14.94
CA PRO A 6 -30.00 0.56 14.01
C PRO A 6 -29.00 1.55 13.42
N LEU A 7 -27.77 1.10 13.16
CA LEU A 7 -26.70 1.95 12.63
C LEU A 7 -27.10 2.63 11.31
N VAL A 8 -27.77 1.89 10.43
CA VAL A 8 -28.22 2.38 9.12
C VAL A 8 -29.13 3.60 9.30
N ASP A 9 -30.14 3.51 10.17
CA ASP A 9 -31.08 4.61 10.39
C ASP A 9 -30.39 5.83 10.99
N ARG A 10 -29.41 5.61 11.87
CA ARG A 10 -28.60 6.67 12.46
C ARG A 10 -27.73 7.38 11.42
N VAL A 11 -27.17 6.64 10.46
CA VAL A 11 -26.36 7.20 9.38
C VAL A 11 -27.24 7.97 8.39
N ILE A 12 -28.38 7.41 7.98
CA ILE A 12 -29.36 8.08 7.11
C ILE A 12 -29.80 9.40 7.75
N TYR A 13 -30.20 9.38 9.03
CA TYR A 13 -30.59 10.58 9.75
C TYR A 13 -29.51 11.68 9.74
N VAL A 14 -28.23 11.31 9.89
CA VAL A 14 -27.13 12.28 9.82
C VAL A 14 -26.96 12.82 8.39
N CYS A 15 -27.11 11.99 7.37
CA CYS A 15 -27.09 12.43 5.98
C CYS A 15 -28.23 13.41 5.67
N ASP A 16 -29.45 13.13 6.16
CA ASP A 16 -30.60 14.02 5.99
C ASP A 16 -30.35 15.37 6.65
N LEU A 17 -29.81 15.39 7.88
CA LEU A 17 -29.43 16.63 8.56
C LEU A 17 -28.36 17.43 7.80
N ILE A 18 -27.38 16.76 7.19
CA ILE A 18 -26.35 17.42 6.38
C ILE A 18 -26.99 18.04 5.14
N GLN A 19 -27.93 17.34 4.51
CA GLN A 19 -28.66 17.82 3.34
C GLN A 19 -29.60 18.98 3.65
N ASP A 20 -30.29 18.95 4.80
CA ASP A 20 -31.13 20.05 5.29
C ASP A 20 -30.34 21.34 5.56
N LEU A 21 -29.02 21.23 5.74
CA LEU A 21 -28.08 22.35 5.88
C LEU A 21 -27.44 22.75 4.54
N ASP A 22 -27.99 22.31 3.42
CA ASP A 22 -27.50 22.56 2.06
C ASP A 22 -26.04 22.10 1.83
N MET A 23 -25.64 21.00 2.47
CA MET A 23 -24.32 20.39 2.31
C MET A 23 -24.42 18.95 1.81
N THR A 24 -23.37 18.48 1.16
CA THR A 24 -23.14 17.05 0.90
C THR A 24 -22.29 16.42 2.01
N PRO A 25 -22.34 15.08 2.21
CA PRO A 25 -21.46 14.40 3.15
C PRO A 25 -19.96 14.66 2.88
N LYS A 26 -19.56 14.79 1.61
CA LYS A 26 -18.17 15.10 1.23
C LYS A 26 -17.78 16.52 1.65
N GLU A 27 -18.62 17.52 1.40
CA GLU A 27 -18.37 18.91 1.82
C GLU A 27 -18.31 19.03 3.34
N PHE A 28 -19.17 18.30 4.06
CA PHE A 28 -19.13 18.24 5.51
C PHE A 28 -17.79 17.67 6.00
N ILE A 29 -17.36 16.50 5.50
CA ILE A 29 -16.10 15.88 5.91
C ILE A 29 -14.92 16.81 5.59
N ASN A 30 -14.87 17.39 4.38
CA ASN A 30 -13.80 18.30 4.01
C ASN A 30 -13.76 19.54 4.93
N SER A 31 -14.91 20.18 5.14
CA SER A 31 -15.04 21.33 6.03
C SER A 31 -14.67 20.99 7.48
N PHE A 32 -15.08 19.82 7.97
CA PHE A 32 -14.73 19.33 9.31
C PHE A 32 -13.21 19.21 9.49
N LEU A 33 -12.50 18.73 8.47
CA LEU A 33 -11.05 18.55 8.50
C LEU A 33 -10.27 19.85 8.32
N GLU A 34 -10.75 20.76 7.47
CA GLU A 34 -9.97 21.93 7.04
C GLU A 34 -10.27 23.22 7.81
N ILE A 35 -11.52 23.45 8.24
CA ILE A 35 -11.92 24.71 8.89
C ILE A 35 -11.09 24.93 10.17
N LYS A 36 -10.51 26.13 10.26
CA LYS A 36 -9.72 26.57 11.42
C LYS A 36 -10.65 27.05 12.54
N ASN A 37 -11.22 26.10 13.28
CA ASN A 37 -12.04 26.36 14.46
C ASN A 37 -11.58 25.50 15.63
N SER A 38 -11.49 26.05 16.85
CA SER A 38 -10.99 25.36 18.03
C SER A 38 -11.84 24.15 18.44
N ASN A 39 -13.16 24.24 18.34
CA ASN A 39 -14.07 23.13 18.63
C ASN A 39 -13.89 21.98 17.63
N LEU A 40 -13.70 22.30 16.35
CA LEU A 40 -13.44 21.28 15.31
C LEU A 40 -12.05 20.67 15.46
N LYS A 41 -11.02 21.48 15.78
CA LYS A 41 -9.65 21.02 16.04
C LYS A 41 -9.62 19.95 17.12
N LEU A 42 -10.33 20.15 18.23
CA LEU A 42 -10.39 19.17 19.30
C LEU A 42 -11.02 17.85 18.82
N ARG A 43 -12.10 17.92 18.04
CA ARG A 43 -12.84 16.75 17.53
C ARG A 43 -12.05 15.95 16.49
N ARG A 44 -11.26 16.61 15.64
CA ARG A 44 -10.41 15.93 14.65
C ARG A 44 -9.02 15.55 15.16
N SER A 45 -8.62 15.98 16.37
CA SER A 45 -7.30 15.68 16.93
C SER A 45 -6.97 14.18 17.00
N TYR A 46 -8.00 13.34 17.20
CA TYR A 46 -7.85 11.89 17.19
C TYR A 46 -7.36 11.34 15.86
N TRP A 47 -7.61 12.02 14.74
CA TRP A 47 -7.23 11.53 13.42
C TRP A 47 -5.71 11.49 13.22
N SER A 48 -4.97 12.38 13.88
CA SER A 48 -3.53 12.56 13.69
C SER A 48 -2.65 11.89 14.76
N ILE A 49 -3.23 11.32 15.82
CA ILE A 49 -2.45 10.69 16.89
C ILE A 49 -2.35 9.16 16.69
N PRO A 50 -1.29 8.51 17.22
CA PRO A 50 -1.09 7.06 17.06
C PRO A 50 -2.30 6.21 17.41
N ARG A 51 -3.03 6.59 18.46
CA ARG A 51 -4.25 5.87 18.89
C ARG A 51 -5.38 5.89 17.85
N GLY A 52 -5.48 6.93 17.04
CA GLY A 52 -6.56 7.06 16.04
C GLY A 52 -6.16 6.73 14.62
N TRP A 53 -4.87 6.57 14.31
CA TRP A 53 -4.41 6.17 12.97
C TRP A 53 -5.13 4.92 12.43
N PRO A 54 -5.37 3.83 13.19
CA PRO A 54 -6.08 2.67 12.65
C PRO A 54 -7.47 3.01 12.11
N SER A 55 -8.26 3.80 12.86
CA SER A 55 -9.59 4.23 12.40
C SER A 55 -9.54 5.26 11.28
N THR A 56 -8.52 6.13 11.26
CA THR A 56 -8.31 7.07 10.15
C THR A 56 -8.02 6.31 8.85
N PHE A 57 -7.11 5.34 8.88
CA PHE A 57 -6.80 4.52 7.72
C PHE A 57 -7.97 3.62 7.30
N ALA A 58 -8.75 3.09 8.24
CA ALA A 58 -9.98 2.37 7.90
C ALA A 58 -10.99 3.24 7.12
N LEU A 59 -11.09 4.53 7.43
CA LEU A 59 -11.90 5.47 6.65
C LEU A 59 -11.31 5.73 5.26
N VAL A 60 -9.98 5.91 5.16
CA VAL A 60 -9.29 6.05 3.87
C VAL A 60 -9.50 4.81 3.00
N ASP A 61 -9.46 3.61 3.58
CA ASP A 61 -9.73 2.35 2.88
C ASP A 61 -11.18 2.23 2.42
N ALA A 62 -12.15 2.69 3.21
CA ALA A 62 -13.55 2.74 2.79
C ALA A 62 -13.74 3.71 1.59
N ILE A 63 -13.10 4.89 1.64
CA ILE A 63 -13.12 5.85 0.53
C ILE A 63 -12.46 5.25 -0.72
N ARG A 64 -11.31 4.61 -0.56
CA ARG A 64 -10.62 3.86 -1.62
C ARG A 64 -11.54 2.80 -2.22
N GLY A 65 -12.23 2.02 -1.38
CA GLY A 65 -13.14 0.97 -1.82
C GLY A 65 -14.21 1.48 -2.78
N GLU A 66 -14.80 2.65 -2.50
CA GLU A 66 -15.77 3.29 -3.40
C GLU A 66 -15.17 3.75 -4.74
N LEU A 67 -13.93 4.26 -4.74
CA LEU A 67 -13.23 4.66 -5.97
C LEU A 67 -12.87 3.47 -6.85
N LEU A 68 -12.44 2.35 -6.26
CA LEU A 68 -11.99 1.17 -6.99
C LEU A 68 -13.14 0.38 -7.65
N ARG A 69 -14.40 0.79 -7.47
CA ARG A 69 -15.56 0.15 -8.12
C ARG A 69 -15.54 0.24 -9.63
N THR A 70 -14.78 1.17 -10.21
CA THR A 70 -14.67 1.37 -11.65
C THR A 70 -13.21 1.36 -12.09
N ALA A 71 -12.98 1.02 -13.36
CA ALA A 71 -11.64 1.07 -13.95
C ALA A 71 -11.09 2.51 -13.95
N GLU A 72 -11.93 3.49 -14.27
CA GLU A 72 -11.60 4.91 -14.24
C GLU A 72 -11.17 5.36 -12.83
N GLY A 73 -11.95 5.00 -11.81
CA GLY A 73 -11.66 5.34 -10.42
C GLY A 73 -10.40 4.65 -9.90
N SER A 74 -10.14 3.41 -10.35
CA SER A 74 -8.89 2.71 -10.07
C SER A 74 -7.67 3.43 -10.65
N LEU A 75 -7.76 3.90 -11.90
CA LEU A 75 -6.71 4.71 -12.52
C LEU A 75 -6.48 6.03 -11.76
N GLN A 76 -7.54 6.72 -11.36
CA GLN A 76 -7.43 7.96 -10.59
C GLN A 76 -6.79 7.73 -9.22
N TRP A 77 -7.13 6.65 -8.53
CA TRP A 77 -6.48 6.26 -7.28
C TRP A 77 -4.98 6.01 -7.47
N SER A 78 -4.59 5.24 -8.49
CA SER A 78 -3.17 5.00 -8.80
C SER A 78 -2.41 6.28 -9.13
N ASN A 79 -3.02 7.20 -9.89
CA ASN A 79 -2.43 8.50 -10.19
C ASN A 79 -2.23 9.33 -8.90
N TYR A 80 -3.24 9.38 -8.03
CA TYR A 80 -3.15 10.08 -6.76
C TYR A 80 -2.02 9.54 -5.86
N ILE A 81 -1.92 8.22 -5.71
CA ILE A 81 -0.85 7.59 -4.92
C ILE A 81 0.54 7.88 -5.51
N ARG A 82 0.68 7.83 -6.84
CA ARG A 82 1.94 8.22 -7.50
C ARG A 82 2.32 9.66 -7.16
N ASP A 83 1.37 10.60 -7.22
CA ASP A 83 1.65 12.01 -6.96
C ASP A 83 2.03 12.25 -5.49
N GLN A 84 1.38 11.56 -4.54
CA GLN A 84 1.78 11.59 -3.13
C GLN A 84 3.17 10.98 -2.90
N ALA A 85 3.50 9.86 -3.57
CA ALA A 85 4.82 9.25 -3.50
C ALA A 85 5.91 10.20 -4.03
N ILE A 86 5.66 10.94 -5.12
CA ILE A 86 6.58 11.94 -5.65
C ILE A 86 6.82 13.06 -4.62
N ILE A 87 5.80 13.52 -3.90
CA ILE A 87 5.94 14.54 -2.85
C ILE A 87 6.89 14.05 -1.74
N ILE A 88 6.70 12.81 -1.27
CA ILE A 88 7.57 12.21 -0.25
C ILE A 88 9.00 12.10 -0.76
N LEU A 89 9.19 11.59 -1.98
CA LEU A 89 10.52 11.44 -2.59
C LEU A 89 11.27 12.77 -2.74
N ARG A 90 10.57 13.84 -3.13
CA ARG A 90 11.17 15.18 -3.22
C ARG A 90 11.67 15.70 -1.86
N SER A 91 11.07 15.26 -0.76
CA SER A 91 11.52 15.59 0.59
C SER A 91 12.72 14.75 1.06
N GLN A 92 12.98 13.61 0.41
CA GLN A 92 14.04 12.65 0.71
C GLN A 92 15.16 12.68 -0.35
N ASN A 93 15.66 13.86 -0.70
CA ASN A 93 16.77 13.96 -1.64
C ASN A 93 18.12 13.71 -0.92
N PRO A 94 19.03 12.91 -1.53
CA PRO A 94 20.42 12.83 -1.08
C PRO A 94 21.05 14.21 -0.97
N ILE A 95 21.96 14.40 -0.01
CA ILE A 95 22.66 15.67 0.13
C ILE A 95 23.48 15.91 -1.14
N SER A 96 23.11 16.95 -1.90
CA SER A 96 23.87 17.36 -3.08
C SER A 96 25.19 17.99 -2.65
N GLY A 97 26.28 17.64 -3.33
CA GLY A 97 27.60 18.21 -3.06
C GLY A 97 28.73 17.19 -3.21
N ILE A 98 29.96 17.70 -3.07
CA ILE A 98 31.18 16.89 -3.13
C ILE A 98 31.32 16.08 -1.84
N HIS A 99 31.64 14.79 -1.96
CA HIS A 99 32.03 13.93 -0.85
C HIS A 99 33.17 14.55 0.00
N PRO A 100 33.16 14.42 1.34
CA PRO A 100 32.30 13.54 2.15
C PRO A 100 30.92 14.13 2.49
N ASN A 101 30.73 15.43 2.23
CA ASN A 101 29.55 16.14 2.68
C ASN A 101 28.36 16.06 1.71
N GLY A 102 28.58 15.57 0.49
CA GLY A 102 27.50 15.30 -0.48
C GLY A 102 27.71 14.01 -1.26
N ALA A 103 26.78 13.75 -2.18
CA ALA A 103 26.59 12.45 -2.83
C ALA A 103 27.51 12.15 -4.03
N TYR A 104 28.30 13.12 -4.54
CA TYR A 104 29.16 12.87 -5.70
C TYR A 104 30.65 13.02 -5.40
N ILE A 105 31.47 12.25 -6.11
CA ILE A 105 32.94 12.23 -5.98
C ILE A 105 33.51 12.66 -7.33
N SER A 106 34.41 13.65 -7.32
CA SER A 106 35.16 14.02 -8.53
C SER A 106 36.06 12.86 -8.95
N SER A 107 36.14 12.56 -10.25
CA SER A 107 37.02 11.51 -10.78
C SER A 107 38.49 11.73 -10.41
N ALA A 108 38.91 12.99 -10.29
CA ALA A 108 40.26 13.36 -9.87
C ALA A 108 40.54 13.10 -8.38
N ALA A 109 39.50 12.90 -7.56
CA ALA A 109 39.58 12.67 -6.12
C ALA A 109 39.28 11.21 -5.72
N ILE A 110 39.10 10.32 -6.70
CA ILE A 110 38.83 8.91 -6.44
C ILE A 110 40.10 8.23 -5.92
N THR A 111 39.98 7.56 -4.77
CA THR A 111 41.01 6.70 -4.18
C THR A 111 40.46 5.28 -3.99
N PRO A 112 41.32 4.24 -3.93
CA PRO A 112 40.87 2.87 -3.69
C PRO A 112 40.06 2.68 -2.40
N ALA A 113 40.33 3.49 -1.37
CA ALA A 113 39.61 3.45 -0.09
C ALA A 113 38.10 3.71 -0.24
N ILE A 114 37.67 4.47 -1.25
CA ILE A 114 36.23 4.70 -1.50
C ILE A 114 35.48 3.41 -1.83
N PHE A 115 36.19 2.41 -2.36
CA PHE A 115 35.62 1.12 -2.74
C PHE A 115 35.85 0.02 -1.71
N ASP A 116 36.44 0.33 -0.56
CA ASP A 116 36.55 -0.64 0.52
C ASP A 116 35.17 -1.01 1.09
N ALA A 117 35.11 -2.16 1.76
CA ALA A 117 33.85 -2.71 2.26
C ALA A 117 33.16 -1.74 3.23
N ASP A 118 33.92 -1.17 4.16
CA ASP A 118 33.41 -0.24 5.17
C ASP A 118 32.80 1.02 4.54
N SER A 119 33.45 1.59 3.52
CA SER A 119 32.99 2.78 2.81
C SER A 119 31.71 2.50 2.03
N LYS A 120 31.61 1.33 1.40
CA LYS A 120 30.40 0.88 0.71
C LYS A 120 29.25 0.66 1.68
N ASP A 121 29.49 0.03 2.82
CA ASP A 121 28.47 -0.25 3.82
C ASP A 121 27.94 1.03 4.45
N ARG A 122 28.83 1.96 4.84
CA ARG A 122 28.44 3.30 5.33
C ARG A 122 27.65 4.09 4.30
N HIS A 123 28.08 4.06 3.04
CA HIS A 123 27.37 4.75 1.97
C HIS A 123 25.97 4.17 1.76
N ARG A 124 25.85 2.83 1.75
CA ARG A 124 24.56 2.14 1.65
C ARG A 124 23.65 2.48 2.81
N GLU A 125 24.14 2.42 4.04
CA GLU A 125 23.36 2.77 5.24
C GLU A 125 22.86 4.23 5.16
N LYS A 126 23.77 5.17 4.85
CA LYS A 126 23.43 6.58 4.69
C LYS A 126 22.32 6.78 3.65
N LEU A 127 22.49 6.21 2.46
CA LEU A 127 21.54 6.38 1.36
C LEU A 127 20.18 5.71 1.67
N THR A 128 20.18 4.50 2.22
CA THR A 128 18.96 3.68 2.36
C THR A 128 18.20 3.90 3.67
N VAL A 129 18.86 4.38 4.72
CA VAL A 129 18.23 4.57 6.05
C VAL A 129 18.02 6.06 6.35
N GLN A 130 18.97 6.91 5.97
CA GLN A 130 19.00 8.31 6.39
C GLN A 130 18.48 9.26 5.30
N GLU A 131 18.95 9.10 4.06
CA GLU A 131 18.62 10.03 2.97
C GLU A 131 17.34 9.64 2.22
N MET A 132 17.20 8.37 1.81
CA MET A 132 16.13 7.89 0.94
C MET A 132 15.36 6.65 1.44
N PRO A 133 14.93 6.60 2.72
CA PRO A 133 14.30 5.40 3.26
C PRO A 133 13.00 5.00 2.56
N PHE A 134 12.19 5.96 2.09
CA PHE A 134 10.94 5.66 1.40
C PHE A 134 11.16 5.01 0.04
N LEU A 135 12.09 5.54 -0.78
CA LEU A 135 12.40 4.94 -2.07
C LEU A 135 12.96 3.54 -1.90
N TYR A 136 13.91 3.38 -0.97
CA TYR A 136 14.53 2.10 -0.70
C TYR A 136 13.48 1.06 -0.30
N GLN A 137 12.59 1.39 0.64
CA GLN A 137 11.53 0.49 1.09
C GLN A 137 10.54 0.14 -0.04
N MET A 138 10.18 1.10 -0.90
CA MET A 138 9.32 0.83 -2.06
C MET A 138 9.97 -0.16 -3.04
N VAL A 139 11.21 0.09 -3.45
CA VAL A 139 11.93 -0.78 -4.39
C VAL A 139 12.20 -2.14 -3.76
N PHE A 140 12.65 -2.17 -2.50
CA PHE A 140 12.91 -3.40 -1.77
C PHE A 140 11.64 -4.24 -1.62
N GLY A 141 10.51 -3.63 -1.24
CA GLY A 141 9.22 -4.32 -1.14
C GLY A 141 8.73 -4.86 -2.48
N MET A 142 8.88 -4.09 -3.57
CA MET A 142 8.55 -4.54 -4.93
C MET A 142 9.38 -5.76 -5.34
N LEU A 143 10.69 -5.71 -5.11
CA LEU A 143 11.60 -6.79 -5.48
C LEU A 143 11.41 -8.03 -4.60
N SER A 144 11.18 -7.85 -3.30
CA SER A 144 10.98 -8.96 -2.36
C SER A 144 9.69 -9.71 -2.66
N SER A 145 8.61 -8.98 -2.96
CA SER A 145 7.34 -9.58 -3.39
C SER A 145 7.47 -10.38 -4.68
N ALA A 146 8.37 -10.00 -5.60
CA ALA A 146 8.62 -10.76 -6.82
C ALA A 146 9.39 -12.08 -6.59
N LEU A 147 10.17 -12.18 -5.50
CA LEU A 147 10.90 -13.40 -5.13
C LEU A 147 10.02 -14.41 -4.40
N ASP A 148 8.99 -13.95 -3.69
CA ASP A 148 8.01 -14.80 -3.00
C ASP A 148 7.05 -15.52 -3.98
N VAL A 149 7.02 -15.15 -5.26
CA VAL A 149 6.14 -15.72 -6.30
C VAL A 149 6.74 -16.96 -6.98
N ASP A 150 8.01 -17.30 -6.74
CA ASP A 150 8.68 -18.42 -7.46
C ASP A 150 8.56 -19.79 -6.78
N HIS A 151 7.85 -19.95 -5.67
CA HIS A 151 7.65 -21.26 -5.01
C HIS A 151 6.16 -21.56 -4.80
N GLY A 152 5.46 -21.80 -5.91
CA GLY A 152 4.10 -22.34 -5.92
C GLY A 152 3.77 -22.92 -7.29
N ASP A 153 3.65 -24.25 -7.34
CA ASP A 153 3.09 -25.06 -8.43
C ASP A 153 4.03 -25.49 -9.57
N ALA A 154 5.01 -26.33 -9.21
CA ALA A 154 5.40 -27.46 -10.06
C ALA A 154 4.95 -28.76 -9.39
N GLU A 155 3.63 -28.99 -9.33
CA GLU A 155 3.10 -30.34 -9.08
C GLU A 155 3.29 -31.15 -10.36
N GLU A 156 4.36 -31.94 -10.37
CA GLU A 156 4.73 -32.88 -11.42
C GLU A 156 3.55 -33.81 -11.75
N PRO A 157 3.09 -33.92 -13.01
CA PRO A 157 1.92 -34.73 -13.33
C PRO A 157 2.26 -36.23 -13.18
N GLN A 158 1.77 -36.83 -12.11
CA GLN A 158 1.78 -38.27 -11.88
C GLN A 158 1.08 -39.01 -13.04
N PRO A 159 1.69 -40.06 -13.64
CA PRO A 159 1.09 -40.78 -14.76
C PRO A 159 -0.11 -41.59 -14.28
N LYS A 160 -1.30 -41.29 -14.81
CA LYS A 160 -2.51 -42.11 -14.62
C LYS A 160 -2.30 -43.51 -15.20
N PRO A 161 -2.55 -44.60 -14.46
CA PRO A 161 -2.45 -45.93 -15.01
C PRO A 161 -3.54 -46.19 -16.05
N LEU A 162 -3.12 -46.61 -17.24
CA LEU A 162 -3.96 -47.14 -18.32
C LEU A 162 -4.72 -48.37 -17.81
N HIS A 163 -6.02 -48.23 -17.56
CA HIS A 163 -6.91 -49.38 -17.42
C HIS A 163 -7.04 -50.07 -18.78
N LEU A 164 -6.17 -51.05 -19.04
CA LEU A 164 -6.39 -52.03 -20.10
C LEU A 164 -7.56 -52.93 -19.68
N SER A 165 -8.69 -52.72 -20.32
CA SER A 165 -9.85 -53.60 -20.35
C SER A 165 -9.43 -54.99 -20.88
N ARG A 166 -9.42 -55.98 -19.99
CA ARG A 166 -9.45 -57.41 -20.36
C ARG A 166 -10.83 -57.97 -20.02
N ALA A 167 -11.77 -57.78 -20.94
CA ALA A 167 -12.84 -58.73 -21.12
C ALA A 167 -12.27 -59.88 -21.96
N LEU A 168 -12.20 -61.09 -21.38
CA LEU A 168 -12.40 -62.36 -22.09
C LEU A 168 -12.37 -63.53 -21.09
N SER A 169 -13.45 -64.31 -21.16
CA SER A 169 -13.48 -65.75 -20.91
C SER A 169 -13.59 -66.27 -19.48
N ARG A 170 -14.81 -66.24 -18.91
CA ARG A 170 -15.34 -67.34 -18.08
C ARG A 170 -16.83 -67.56 -18.32
N HIS A 171 -17.15 -68.19 -19.45
CA HIS A 171 -18.35 -69.02 -19.61
C HIS A 171 -18.02 -70.18 -20.56
N LEU A 172 -17.40 -71.23 -20.00
CA LEU A 172 -17.60 -72.59 -20.48
C LEU A 172 -18.44 -73.28 -19.40
N ARG A 173 -19.64 -73.67 -19.79
CA ARG A 173 -20.60 -74.44 -19.00
C ARG A 173 -20.75 -75.79 -19.70
N LYS A 174 -20.90 -76.87 -18.93
CA LYS A 174 -21.13 -78.30 -19.34
C LYS A 174 -19.83 -79.01 -19.75
N SER A 175 -19.47 -80.18 -19.24
CA SER A 175 -20.23 -81.38 -18.85
C SER A 175 -19.60 -82.06 -17.63
#